data_AF-A0AAE5YJ06-F1
#
_entry.id   AF-A0AAE5YJ06-F1
#
_cell.length_a   1.000
_cell.length_b   1.000
_cell.length_c   1.000
_cell.angle_alpha   90.00
_cell.angle_beta   90.00
_cell.angle_gamma   90.00
#
_symmetry.space_group_name_H-M   'P 1'
#
loop_
_entity.id
_entity.type
_entity.pdbx_description
1 polymer ?
#
loop_
_entity_poly.entity_id
_entity_poly.type
_entity_poly.pdbx_seq_one_letter_code
_entity_poly.pdbx_strand_id
1 'polypeptide(L)'
;MFFYSYEPLTFITLLFLLVVFFMAKTKSKKEFKEKIINKELANFTKAVHIFLKENKPQIVLLSARAMQFGIKNNLFNHDIKAQFCQILQENPNEKEFIVEIDHNLLS
;
A
#
# COMPACT_ATOMS: atom_id res chain seq x y z
N MET A 1 -27.79 46.13 10.10
CA MET A 1 -27.53 44.76 10.60
C MET A 1 -28.16 43.81 9.59
N PHE A 2 -27.36 43.21 8.70
CA PHE A 2 -27.87 42.28 7.69
C PHE A 2 -28.09 40.92 8.37
N PHE A 3 -29.33 40.63 8.74
CA PHE A 3 -29.74 39.29 9.12
C PHE A 3 -29.80 38.46 7.84
N TYR A 4 -28.73 37.70 7.56
CA TYR A 4 -28.78 36.65 6.55
C TYR A 4 -29.88 35.66 6.98
N SER A 5 -30.97 35.63 6.21
CA SER A 5 -32.01 34.61 6.37
C SER A 5 -31.37 33.28 6.01
N TYR A 6 -31.11 32.45 7.02
CA TYR A 6 -30.60 31.10 6.80
C TYR A 6 -31.73 30.29 6.18
N GLU A 7 -31.63 30.00 4.88
CA GLU A 7 -32.53 29.03 4.26
C GLU A 7 -32.33 27.68 4.97
N PRO A 8 -33.42 27.04 5.44
CA PRO A 8 -33.30 25.76 6.12
C PRO A 8 -32.79 24.71 5.14
N LEU A 9 -31.73 24.01 5.53
CA LEU A 9 -31.21 22.89 4.77
C LEU A 9 -32.33 21.87 4.56
N THR A 10 -32.72 21.66 3.31
CA THR A 10 -33.72 20.66 2.98
C THR A 10 -33.17 19.25 3.23
N PHE A 11 -34.05 18.30 3.53
CA PHE A 11 -33.65 16.91 3.74
C PHE A 11 -32.83 16.34 2.55
N ILE A 12 -33.14 16.81 1.33
CA ILE A 12 -32.45 16.42 0.09
C ILE A 12 -31.00 16.92 0.07
N THR A 13 -30.74 18.18 0.47
CA THR A 13 -29.36 18.70 0.52
C THR A 13 -28.54 18.01 1.61
N LEU A 14 -29.16 17.63 2.73
CA LEU A 14 -28.52 16.85 3.78
C LEU A 14 -28.13 15.43 3.30
N LEU A 15 -29.03 14.77 2.55
CA LEU A 15 -28.76 13.46 1.96
C LEU A 15 -27.64 13.53 0.92
N PHE A 16 -27.63 14.58 0.09
CA PHE A 16 -26.57 14.82 -0.89
C PHE A 16 -25.21 15.04 -0.22
N LEU A 17 -25.15 15.85 0.83
CA LEU A 17 -23.94 16.08 1.62
C LEU A 17 -23.41 14.78 2.23
N LEU A 18 -24.28 13.91 2.74
CA LEU A 18 -23.89 12.59 3.24
C LEU A 18 -23.25 11.73 2.14
N VAL A 19 -23.84 11.67 0.94
CA VAL A 19 -23.29 10.90 -0.18
C VAL A 19 -21.91 11.43 -0.58
N VAL A 20 -21.75 12.75 -0.71
CA VAL A 20 -20.46 13.39 -1.01
C VAL A 20 -19.43 13.07 0.07
N PHE A 21 -19.83 13.11 1.34
CA PHE A 21 -18.95 12.76 2.46
C PHE A 21 -18.48 11.30 2.41
N PHE A 22 -19.39 10.35 2.10
CA PHE A 22 -19.02 8.94 1.94
C PHE A 22 -18.09 8.71 0.73
N MET A 23 -18.32 9.40 -0.39
CA MET A 23 -17.43 9.36 -1.56
C MET A 23 -16.04 9.93 -1.23
N ALA A 24 -15.96 11.07 -0.54
CA ALA A 24 -14.70 11.66 -0.12
C ALA A 24 -13.93 10.73 0.85
N LYS A 25 -14.64 10.13 1.82
CA LYS A 25 -14.07 9.19 2.79
C LYS A 25 -13.50 7.93 2.13
N THR A 26 -14.19 7.39 1.13
CA THR A 26 -13.71 6.19 0.40
C THR A 26 -12.49 6.51 -0.46
N LYS A 27 -12.50 7.64 -1.18
CA LYS A 27 -11.36 8.11 -1.97
C LYS A 27 -10.13 8.36 -1.11
N SER A 28 -10.28 9.06 0.02
CA SER A 28 -9.18 9.34 0.96
C SER A 28 -8.56 8.07 1.53
N LYS A 29 -9.37 7.08 1.91
CA LYS A 29 -8.87 5.78 2.39
C LYS A 29 -8.06 5.03 1.33
N LYS A 30 -8.47 5.12 0.05
CA LYS A 30 -7.76 4.48 -1.05
C LYS A 30 -6.39 5.14 -1.29
N GLU A 31 -6.37 6.46 -1.37
CA GLU A 31 -5.12 7.23 -1.57
C GLU A 31 -4.13 7.03 -0.42
N PHE A 32 -4.61 6.97 0.82
CA PHE A 32 -3.75 6.71 1.97
C PHE A 32 -3.11 5.32 1.93
N LYS A 33 -3.87 4.30 1.52
CA LYS A 33 -3.35 2.92 1.36
C LYS A 33 -2.31 2.83 0.24
N GLU A 34 -2.55 3.48 -0.89
CA GLU A 34 -1.59 3.50 -2.00
C GLU A 34 -0.29 4.21 -1.61
N LYS A 35 -0.36 5.32 -0.85
CA LYS A 35 0.84 5.99 -0.32
C LYS A 35 1.67 5.10 0.60
N ILE A 36 1.02 4.30 1.47
CA ILE A 36 1.74 3.35 2.35
C ILE A 36 2.41 2.26 1.53
N ILE A 37 1.69 1.65 0.59
CA ILE A 37 2.23 0.60 -0.29
C ILE A 37 3.44 1.12 -1.08
N ASN A 38 3.33 2.31 -1.68
CA ASN A 38 4.44 2.91 -2.43
C ASN A 38 5.65 3.19 -1.53
N LYS A 39 5.44 3.60 -0.28
CA LYS A 39 6.52 3.83 0.69
C LYS A 39 7.19 2.52 1.11
N GLU A 40 6.41 1.45 1.36
CA GLU A 40 6.94 0.12 1.68
C GLU A 40 7.78 -0.44 0.51
N LEU A 41 7.29 -0.31 -0.72
CA LEU A 41 8.02 -0.75 -1.91
C LEU A 41 9.29 0.08 -2.13
N ALA A 42 9.25 1.39 -1.92
CA ALA A 42 10.44 2.24 -2.01
C ALA A 42 11.51 1.87 -0.96
N ASN A 43 11.08 1.53 0.27
CA ASN A 43 11.97 1.04 1.31
C ASN A 43 12.63 -0.28 0.92
N PHE A 44 11.86 -1.20 0.34
CA PHE A 44 12.37 -2.47 -0.18
C PHE A 44 13.41 -2.26 -1.28
N THR A 45 13.11 -1.44 -2.30
CA THR A 45 14.07 -1.11 -3.36
C THR A 45 15.34 -0.49 -2.81
N LYS A 46 15.22 0.38 -1.81
CA LYS A 46 16.38 0.99 -1.14
C LYS A 46 17.22 -0.06 -0.41
N ALA A 47 16.59 -0.99 0.29
CA ALA A 47 17.29 -2.07 0.99
C ALA A 47 18.00 -3.03 0.02
N VAL A 48 17.38 -3.35 -1.12
CA VAL A 48 18.03 -4.11 -2.20
C VAL A 48 19.23 -3.35 -2.74
N HIS A 49 19.12 -2.04 -2.95
CA HIS A 49 20.23 -1.22 -3.43
C HIS A 49 21.39 -1.15 -2.41
N ILE A 50 21.07 -1.05 -1.11
CA ILE A 50 22.07 -1.10 -0.04
C ILE A 50 22.75 -2.47 0.00
N PHE A 51 21.98 -3.55 -0.12
CA PHE A 51 22.52 -4.91 -0.20
C PHE A 51 23.50 -5.06 -1.38
N LEU A 52 23.12 -4.63 -2.58
CA LEU A 52 23.97 -4.70 -3.76
C LEU A 52 25.26 -3.86 -3.64
N LYS A 53 25.22 -2.77 -2.87
CA LYS A 53 26.36 -1.86 -2.70
C LYS A 53 27.29 -2.28 -1.56
N GLU A 54 26.73 -2.76 -0.46
CA GLU A 54 27.48 -3.06 0.77
C GLU A 54 27.66 -4.56 1.03
N ASN A 55 27.02 -5.45 0.27
CA ASN A 55 26.98 -6.90 0.46
C ASN A 55 26.60 -7.32 1.90
N LYS A 56 25.75 -6.51 2.55
CA LYS A 56 25.24 -6.79 3.90
C LYS A 56 23.76 -7.15 3.83
N PRO A 57 23.34 -8.27 4.42
CA PRO A 57 21.94 -8.64 4.51
C PRO A 57 21.09 -7.50 5.07
N GLN A 58 19.93 -7.26 4.47
CA GLN A 58 18.99 -6.23 4.92
C GLN A 58 17.65 -6.85 5.22
N ILE A 59 17.06 -6.50 6.36
CA ILE A 59 15.75 -7.00 6.77
C ILE A 59 14.73 -5.88 6.55
N VAL A 60 13.66 -6.19 5.81
CA VAL A 60 12.57 -5.26 5.50
C VAL A 60 11.23 -5.88 5.83
N LEU A 61 10.40 -5.14 6.56
CA LEU A 61 9.00 -5.50 6.74
C LEU A 61 8.21 -5.10 5.50
N LEU A 62 7.52 -6.06 4.88
CA LEU A 62 6.64 -5.82 3.74
C LEU A 62 5.23 -6.34 4.02
N SER A 63 4.21 -5.54 3.74
CA SER A 63 2.84 -6.04 3.83
C SER A 63 2.51 -7.01 2.68
N ALA A 64 1.63 -7.98 2.93
CA ALA A 64 1.11 -8.89 1.91
C ALA A 64 0.51 -8.13 0.72
N ARG A 65 -0.11 -6.98 0.99
CA ARG A 65 -0.68 -6.09 -0.02
C ARG A 65 0.40 -5.41 -0.86
N ALA A 66 1.50 -4.98 -0.26
CA ALA A 66 2.62 -4.42 -1.00
C ALA A 66 3.26 -5.46 -1.93
N MET A 67 3.43 -6.71 -1.46
CA MET A 67 3.89 -7.82 -2.29
C MET A 67 2.94 -8.07 -3.47
N GLN A 68 1.65 -8.24 -3.21
CA GLN A 68 0.64 -8.44 -4.26
C GLN A 68 0.59 -7.29 -5.26
N PHE A 69 0.72 -6.05 -4.78
CA PHE A 69 0.77 -4.87 -5.63
C PHE A 69 2.02 -4.89 -6.53
N GLY A 70 3.20 -5.21 -5.99
CA GLY A 70 4.43 -5.32 -6.78
C GLY A 70 4.40 -6.45 -7.80
N ILE A 71 3.84 -7.61 -7.44
CA ILE A 71 3.63 -8.75 -8.36
C ILE A 71 2.69 -8.36 -9.50
N LYS A 72 1.56 -7.71 -9.20
CA LYS A 72 0.55 -7.32 -10.20
C LYS A 72 1.06 -6.24 -11.17
N ASN A 73 1.93 -5.35 -10.70
CA ASN A 73 2.51 -4.28 -11.50
C ASN A 73 3.89 -4.62 -12.10
N ASN A 74 4.34 -5.88 -12.02
CA ASN A 74 5.66 -6.34 -12.51
C ASN A 74 6.83 -5.49 -11.98
N LEU A 75 6.79 -5.10 -10.70
CA LEU A 75 7.86 -4.32 -10.05
C LEU A 75 9.03 -5.18 -9.56
N PHE A 76 8.88 -6.50 -9.58
CA PHE A 76 9.90 -7.46 -9.14
C PHE A 76 10.41 -8.30 -10.31
N ASN A 77 11.64 -8.77 -10.19
CA ASN A 77 12.21 -9.73 -11.13
C ASN A 77 11.48 -11.08 -11.06
N HIS A 78 11.61 -11.91 -12.09
CA HIS A 78 10.84 -13.14 -12.24
C HIS A 78 10.98 -14.09 -11.04
N ASP A 79 12.21 -14.25 -10.52
CA ASP A 79 12.51 -15.19 -9.43
C ASP A 79 11.93 -14.72 -8.10
N ILE A 80 12.12 -13.44 -7.76
CA ILE A 80 11.51 -12.79 -6.59
C ILE A 80 9.98 -12.85 -6.67
N LYS A 81 9.42 -12.66 -7.87
CA LYS A 81 7.97 -12.75 -8.10
C LYS A 81 7.44 -14.16 -7.80
N ALA A 82 8.16 -15.21 -8.21
CA ALA A 82 7.81 -16.59 -7.94
C ALA A 82 7.87 -16.89 -6.43
N GLN A 83 8.95 -16.49 -5.75
CA GLN A 83 9.11 -16.67 -4.31
C GLN A 83 8.03 -15.95 -3.50
N PHE A 84 7.77 -14.67 -3.80
CA PHE A 84 6.71 -13.91 -3.13
C PHE A 84 5.31 -14.48 -3.41
N CYS A 85 5.07 -15.02 -4.60
CA CYS A 85 3.81 -15.68 -4.91
C CYS A 85 3.64 -16.96 -4.08
N GLN A 86 4.70 -17.75 -3.92
CA GLN A 86 4.70 -18.96 -3.09
C GLN A 86 4.46 -18.61 -1.61
N ILE A 87 5.19 -17.63 -1.05
CA ILE A 87 5.03 -17.19 0.34
C ILE A 87 3.59 -16.73 0.63
N LEU A 88 2.98 -15.99 -0.30
CA LEU A 88 1.59 -15.53 -0.19
C LEU A 88 0.58 -16.67 -0.29
N GLN A 89 0.89 -17.76 -1.00
CA GLN A 89 0.05 -18.95 -1.10
C GLN A 89 0.16 -19.83 0.14
N GLU A 90 1.37 -20.00 0.68
CA GLU A 90 1.64 -20.78 1.88
C GLU A 90 1.08 -20.12 3.14
N ASN A 91 1.05 -18.78 3.18
CA ASN A 91 0.61 -18.00 4.33
C ASN A 91 -0.52 -17.01 3.97
N PRO A 92 -1.72 -17.50 3.63
CA PRO A 92 -2.81 -16.66 3.11
C PRO A 92 -3.42 -15.69 4.14
N ASN A 93 -3.20 -15.96 5.43
CA ASN A 93 -3.74 -15.15 6.54
C ASN A 93 -2.75 -14.11 7.07
N GLU A 94 -1.48 -14.19 6.66
CA GLU A 94 -0.44 -13.28 7.11
C GLU A 94 -0.64 -11.90 6.48
N LYS A 95 -0.50 -10.84 7.28
CA LYS A 95 -0.68 -9.46 6.81
C LYS A 95 0.65 -8.79 6.49
N GLU A 96 1.71 -9.21 7.17
CA GLU A 96 3.04 -8.61 7.15
C GLU A 96 4.08 -9.71 7.14
N PHE A 97 5.10 -9.56 6.30
CA PHE A 97 6.19 -10.51 6.16
C PHE A 97 7.50 -9.78 6.45
N ILE A 98 8.36 -10.43 7.22
CA ILE A 98 9.74 -10.00 7.37
C ILE A 98 10.51 -10.62 6.21
N VAL A 99 10.93 -9.79 5.26
CA VAL A 99 11.72 -10.21 4.11
C VAL A 99 13.18 -9.91 4.41
N GLU A 100 13.99 -10.95 4.47
CA GLU A 100 15.45 -10.82 4.52
C GLU A 100 15.99 -10.83 3.09
N ILE A 101 16.72 -9.77 2.74
CA ILE A 101 17.42 -9.65 1.46
C ILE A 101 18.82 -10.17 1.68
N ASP A 102 19.04 -11.40 1.23
CA ASP A 102 20.32 -12.09 1.24
C ASP A 102 20.74 -12.50 -0.18
N HIS A 103 21.85 -13.22 -0.31
CA HIS A 103 22.32 -13.70 -1.61
C HIS A 103 21.37 -14.77 -2.21
N ASN A 104 20.57 -15.47 -1.41
CA ASN A 104 19.63 -16.50 -1.89
C ASN A 104 18.34 -15.91 -2.47
N LEU A 105 17.96 -14.71 -2.01
CA LEU A 105 16.80 -13.99 -2.53
C LEU A 105 17.07 -13.37 -3.91
N LEU A 106 18.34 -13.12 -4.25
CA LEU A 106 18.79 -12.44 -5.48
C LEU A 106 19.56 -13.33 -6.47
N SER A 107 19.86 -14.57 -6.10
CA SER A 107 20.46 -15.61 -6.95
C SER A 107 19.42 -16.31 -7.81
#